data_AF-A0A944NR68-F1
#
_entry.id   AF-A0A944NR68-F1
#
_cell.length_a   1.000
_cell.length_b   1.000
_cell.length_c   1.000
_cell.angle_alpha   90.00
_cell.angle_beta   90.00
_cell.angle_gamma   90.00
#
_symmetry.space_group_name_H-M   'P 1'
#
loop_
_entity.id
_entity.type
_entity.pdbx_description
1 polymer ?
#
loop_
_entity_poly.entity_id
_entity_poly.type
_entity_poly.pdbx_seq_one_letter_code
_entity_poly.pdbx_strand_id
1 'polypeptide(L)'
;MSIWGKIIGGVGGFAMGGPLGALMGAVAGHAYDKMKDGGAGTVAGDNAAQQVAFTTAIIVLSAKMAKADGKVTREEVDAFKELFNIPPDEMKNVGRLFDEAKKDARGFEPYAEQIAMLFAH
;
A
#
# COMPACT_ATOMS: atom_id res chain seq x y z
N MET A 1 -21.96 -18.70 0.26
CA MET A 1 -21.41 -17.52 0.94
C MET A 1 -20.81 -17.94 2.27
N SER A 2 -19.48 -18.03 2.36
CA SER A 2 -18.80 -18.22 3.64
C SER A 2 -17.94 -16.99 3.93
N ILE A 3 -18.41 -16.16 4.86
CA ILE A 3 -17.73 -14.96 5.35
C ILE A 3 -16.36 -15.29 5.98
N TRP A 4 -16.13 -16.54 6.36
CA TRP A 4 -14.92 -16.98 7.06
C TRP A 4 -13.64 -16.99 6.20
N GLY A 5 -13.72 -17.23 4.89
CA GLY A 5 -12.53 -17.25 4.03
C GLY A 5 -11.89 -15.87 3.81
N LYS A 6 -12.71 -14.82 3.74
CA LYS A 6 -12.26 -13.43 3.54
C LYS A 6 -11.58 -12.85 4.78
N ILE A 7 -12.10 -13.19 5.97
CA ILE A 7 -11.53 -12.74 7.25
C ILE A 7 -10.18 -13.42 7.50
N ILE A 8 -10.05 -14.72 7.22
CA ILE A 8 -8.80 -15.45 7.44
C ILE A 8 -7.72 -15.04 6.43
N GLY A 9 -8.09 -14.77 5.17
CA GLY A 9 -7.15 -14.26 4.17
C GLY A 9 -6.61 -12.87 4.51
N GLY A 10 -7.49 -11.93 4.87
CA GLY A 10 -7.08 -10.57 5.27
C GLY A 10 -6.31 -10.52 6.59
N VAL A 11 -6.72 -11.30 7.61
CA VAL A 11 -6.02 -11.35 8.91
C VAL A 11 -4.72 -12.14 8.82
N GLY A 12 -4.70 -13.25 8.09
CA GLY A 12 -3.48 -14.03 7.85
C GLY A 12 -2.45 -13.25 7.03
N GLY A 13 -2.92 -12.54 6.00
CA GLY A 13 -2.09 -11.61 5.24
C GLY A 13 -1.59 -10.44 6.09
N PHE A 14 -2.42 -9.87 6.97
CA PHE A 14 -2.00 -8.84 7.92
C PHE A 14 -0.92 -9.34 8.89
N ALA A 15 -1.08 -10.56 9.41
CA ALA A 15 -0.14 -11.17 10.34
C ALA A 15 1.21 -11.51 9.67
N MET A 16 1.21 -11.84 8.38
CA MET A 16 2.43 -12.15 7.62
C MET A 16 3.13 -10.92 7.04
N GLY A 17 2.42 -9.82 6.75
CA GLY A 17 2.97 -8.69 5.99
C GLY A 17 2.35 -7.32 6.24
N GLY A 18 1.65 -7.13 7.37
CA GLY A 18 1.07 -5.84 7.76
C GLY A 18 -0.10 -5.37 6.88
N PRO A 19 -0.40 -4.06 6.83
CA PRO A 19 -1.59 -3.53 6.17
C PRO A 19 -1.76 -3.93 4.68
N LEU A 20 -0.66 -4.05 3.94
CA LEU A 20 -0.67 -4.47 2.54
C LEU A 20 -0.70 -6.00 2.38
N GLY A 21 -0.12 -6.74 3.31
CA GLY A 21 -0.37 -8.17 3.45
C GLY A 21 -1.87 -8.44 3.68
N ALA A 22 -2.57 -7.58 4.43
CA ALA A 22 -4.02 -7.69 4.58
C ALA A 22 -4.78 -7.48 3.28
N LEU A 23 -4.36 -6.52 2.47
CA LEU A 23 -4.94 -6.27 1.14
C LEU A 23 -4.63 -7.42 0.18
N MET A 24 -3.38 -7.87 0.10
CA MET A 24 -2.99 -9.03 -0.72
C MET A 24 -3.69 -10.32 -0.26
N GLY A 25 -3.81 -10.54 1.04
CA GLY A 25 -4.50 -11.69 1.62
C GLY A 25 -6.02 -11.65 1.42
N ALA A 26 -6.63 -10.47 1.44
CA ALA A 26 -8.04 -10.28 1.09
C ALA A 26 -8.30 -10.55 -0.41
N VAL A 27 -7.39 -10.11 -1.29
CA VAL A 27 -7.44 -10.38 -2.73
C VAL A 27 -7.20 -11.86 -3.04
N ALA A 28 -6.21 -12.48 -2.40
CA ALA A 28 -5.94 -13.92 -2.52
C ALA A 28 -7.11 -14.76 -2.00
N GLY A 29 -7.72 -14.37 -0.88
CA GLY A 29 -8.95 -14.98 -0.37
C GLY A 29 -10.14 -14.84 -1.32
N HIS A 30 -10.21 -13.74 -2.09
CA HIS A 30 -11.23 -13.56 -3.12
C HIS A 30 -10.96 -14.41 -4.39
N ALA A 31 -9.70 -14.60 -4.75
CA ALA A 31 -9.28 -15.46 -5.87
C ALA A 31 -9.52 -16.96 -5.59
N TYR A 32 -9.25 -17.41 -4.36
CA TYR A 32 -9.50 -18.79 -3.93
C TYR A 32 -11.01 -19.15 -3.95
N ASP A 33 -11.88 -18.21 -3.57
CA ASP A 33 -13.35 -18.36 -3.65
C ASP A 33 -13.82 -18.48 -5.11
N LYS A 34 -13.22 -17.72 -6.05
CA LYS A 34 -13.52 -17.78 -7.50
C LYS A 34 -12.99 -19.04 -8.20
N MET A 35 -11.85 -19.57 -7.78
CA MET A 35 -11.29 -20.82 -8.32
C MET A 35 -12.19 -22.02 -8.00
N LYS A 36 -12.86 -21.99 -6.85
CA LYS A 36 -13.82 -23.03 -6.44
C LYS A 36 -15.13 -23.00 -7.25
N ASP A 37 -15.51 -21.83 -7.77
CA ASP A 37 -16.67 -21.62 -8.65
C ASP A 37 -16.34 -21.79 -10.16
N GLY A 38 -15.15 -22.31 -10.50
CA GLY A 38 -14.79 -22.69 -11.87
C GLY A 38 -14.46 -21.52 -12.82
N GLY A 39 -14.31 -20.30 -12.31
CA GLY A 39 -13.93 -19.14 -13.10
C GLY A 39 -12.41 -19.02 -13.21
N ALA A 40 -11.84 -19.30 -14.38
CA ALA A 40 -10.48 -18.89 -14.75
C ALA A 40 -10.44 -17.36 -14.91
N GLY A 41 -10.51 -16.65 -13.78
CA GLY A 41 -10.29 -15.21 -13.72
C GLY A 41 -8.81 -14.97 -13.52
N THR A 42 -8.12 -14.57 -14.58
CA THR A 42 -6.83 -13.87 -14.48
C THR A 42 -6.94 -12.87 -13.35
N VAL A 43 -6.08 -13.05 -12.34
CA VAL A 43 -5.75 -12.08 -11.30
C VAL A 43 -5.81 -10.69 -11.94
N ALA A 44 -6.56 -9.74 -11.35
CA ALA A 44 -6.45 -8.35 -11.79
C ALA A 44 -4.95 -8.02 -11.80
N GLY A 45 -4.38 -7.85 -13.00
CA GLY A 45 -3.00 -8.26 -13.30
C GLY A 45 -2.02 -7.83 -12.22
N ASP A 46 -1.15 -8.74 -11.79
CA ASP A 46 -0.19 -8.56 -10.68
C ASP A 46 0.50 -7.18 -10.71
N ASN A 47 0.79 -6.67 -11.91
CA ASN A 47 1.33 -5.34 -12.17
C ASN A 47 0.52 -4.17 -11.59
N ALA A 48 -0.81 -4.18 -11.69
CA ALA A 48 -1.66 -3.09 -11.20
C ALA A 48 -1.68 -3.05 -9.67
N ALA A 49 -1.78 -4.21 -9.02
CA ALA A 49 -1.71 -4.33 -7.57
C ALA A 49 -0.32 -3.93 -7.05
N GLN A 50 0.75 -4.37 -7.72
CA GLN A 50 2.12 -3.98 -7.42
C GLN A 50 2.35 -2.48 -7.58
N GLN A 51 1.81 -1.86 -8.64
CA GLN A 51 1.94 -0.42 -8.87
C GLN A 51 1.23 0.41 -7.79
N VAL A 52 0.03 0.00 -7.36
CA VAL A 52 -0.69 0.65 -6.25
C VAL A 52 0.08 0.48 -4.93
N ALA A 53 0.58 -0.73 -4.65
CA ALA A 53 1.35 -1.01 -3.44
C ALA A 53 2.66 -0.22 -3.40
N PHE A 54 3.38 -0.15 -4.52
CA PHE A 54 4.59 0.65 -4.69
C PHE A 54 4.33 2.13 -4.45
N THR A 55 3.31 2.69 -5.13
CA THR A 55 2.93 4.09 -4.99
C THR A 55 2.58 4.41 -3.54
N THR A 56 1.77 3.56 -2.90
CA THR A 56 1.40 3.70 -1.49
C THR A 56 2.64 3.69 -0.58
N ALA A 57 3.54 2.72 -0.77
CA ALA A 57 4.75 2.59 0.03
C ALA A 57 5.64 3.81 -0.09
N ILE A 58 5.86 4.31 -1.30
CA ILE A 58 6.68 5.52 -1.51
C ILE A 58 6.06 6.74 -0.83
N ILE A 59 4.75 6.97 -0.96
CA ILE A 59 4.08 8.11 -0.32
C ILE A 59 4.30 8.08 1.19
N VAL A 60 4.14 6.90 1.80
CA VAL A 60 4.34 6.72 3.25
C VAL A 60 5.80 6.96 3.63
N LEU A 61 6.75 6.41 2.88
CA LEU A 61 8.18 6.60 3.14
C LEU A 61 8.58 8.08 3.03
N SER A 62 8.13 8.78 1.99
CA SER A 62 8.40 10.21 1.81
C SER A 62 7.85 11.03 2.99
N ALA A 63 6.63 10.75 3.42
CA ALA A 63 6.01 11.43 4.54
C ALA A 63 6.73 11.18 5.89
N LYS A 64 7.18 9.94 6.12
CA LYS A 64 7.94 9.57 7.32
C LYS A 64 9.34 10.18 7.32
N MET A 65 9.99 10.20 6.15
CA MET A 65 11.28 10.85 5.95
C MET A 65 11.20 12.36 6.21
N ALA A 66 10.19 13.05 5.68
CA ALA A 66 9.95 14.47 5.96
C ALA A 66 9.68 14.74 7.45
N LYS A 67 9.16 13.76 8.19
CA LYS A 67 8.92 13.89 9.64
C LYS A 67 10.16 13.65 10.49
N ALA A 68 11.23 13.08 9.94
CA ALA A 68 12.36 12.55 10.72
C ALA A 68 13.11 13.62 11.53
N ASP A 69 13.10 14.88 11.08
CA ASP A 69 13.72 16.02 11.77
C ASP A 69 12.79 16.71 12.80
N GLY A 70 11.54 16.22 12.92
CA GLY A 70 10.53 16.67 13.87
C GLY A 70 9.42 17.54 13.29
N LYS A 71 9.57 18.13 12.09
CA LYS A 71 8.52 18.96 11.49
C LYS A 71 8.51 18.83 9.96
N VAL A 72 7.32 18.66 9.40
CA VAL A 72 7.18 18.71 7.93
C VAL A 72 7.01 20.16 7.50
N THR A 73 7.83 20.62 6.57
CA THR A 73 7.75 21.97 6.01
C THR A 73 6.93 22.01 4.73
N ARG A 74 6.59 23.23 4.29
CA ARG A 74 5.82 23.41 3.05
C ARG A 74 6.68 23.08 1.83
N GLU A 75 7.96 23.43 1.88
CA GLU A 75 8.94 23.14 0.84
C GLU A 75 9.05 21.62 0.60
N GLU A 76 9.02 20.80 1.65
CA GLU A 76 9.02 19.33 1.52
C GLU A 76 7.75 18.79 0.88
N VAL A 77 6.59 19.35 1.24
CA VAL A 77 5.30 18.96 0.64
C VAL A 77 5.23 19.36 -0.84
N ASP A 78 5.75 20.53 -1.17
CA ASP A 78 5.80 21.01 -2.55
C ASP A 78 6.79 20.17 -3.37
N ALA A 79 7.97 19.84 -2.83
CA ALA A 79 8.91 18.90 -3.44
C ALA A 79 8.29 17.51 -3.68
N PHE A 80 7.51 17.00 -2.72
CA PHE A 80 6.76 15.76 -2.91
C PHE A 80 5.79 15.87 -4.11
N LYS A 81 5.01 16.94 -4.21
CA LYS A 81 4.06 17.12 -5.33
C LYS A 81 4.76 17.27 -6.69
N GLU A 82 5.96 17.83 -6.73
CA GLU A 82 6.74 17.93 -7.97
C GLU A 82 7.27 16.56 -8.42
N LEU A 83 7.67 15.71 -7.47
CA LEU A 83 8.17 14.36 -7.75
C LEU A 83 7.04 13.39 -8.14
N PHE A 84 5.85 13.54 -7.57
CA PHE A 84 4.69 12.69 -7.87
C PHE A 84 3.69 13.42 -8.77
N ASN A 85 3.58 12.97 -10.02
CA ASN A 85 2.50 13.42 -10.91
C ASN A 85 1.16 12.79 -10.50
N ILE A 86 0.52 13.36 -9.47
CA ILE A 86 -0.71 12.85 -8.88
C ILE A 86 -1.92 13.34 -9.71
N PRO A 87 -2.78 12.43 -10.20
CA PRO A 87 -4.04 12.82 -10.85
C PRO A 87 -4.89 13.74 -9.94
N PRO A 88 -5.54 14.79 -10.48
CA PRO A 88 -6.31 15.73 -9.66
C PRO A 88 -7.39 15.08 -8.79
N ASP A 89 -7.98 13.99 -9.26
CA ASP A 89 -8.98 13.17 -8.57
C ASP A 89 -8.41 12.37 -7.39
N GLU A 90 -7.12 11.98 -7.45
CA GLU A 90 -6.44 11.25 -6.39
C GLU A 90 -5.75 12.16 -5.36
N MET A 91 -5.61 13.45 -5.65
CA MET A 91 -4.92 14.42 -4.79
C MET A 91 -5.43 14.41 -3.35
N LYS A 92 -6.75 14.28 -3.17
CA LYS A 92 -7.36 14.22 -1.83
C LYS A 92 -7.01 12.92 -1.09
N ASN A 93 -6.90 11.80 -1.79
CA ASN A 93 -6.57 10.51 -1.20
C ASN A 93 -5.10 10.46 -0.80
N VAL A 94 -4.21 10.90 -1.71
CA VAL A 94 -2.77 11.00 -1.47
C VAL A 94 -2.47 11.97 -0.33
N GLY A 95 -3.13 13.14 -0.31
CA GLY A 95 -2.97 14.11 0.76
C GLY A 95 -3.34 13.53 2.14
N ARG A 96 -4.46 12.79 2.23
CA ARG A 96 -4.84 12.10 3.47
C ARG A 96 -3.81 11.06 3.90
N LEU A 97 -3.31 10.24 2.97
CA LEU A 97 -2.30 9.23 3.28
C LEU A 97 -1.00 9.89 3.78
N PHE A 98 -0.55 10.93 3.10
CA PHE A 98 0.64 11.69 3.48
C PHE A 98 0.47 12.34 4.87
N ASP A 99 -0.68 12.96 5.12
CA ASP A 99 -1.00 13.61 6.40
C ASP A 99 -1.09 12.62 7.57
N GLU A 100 -1.57 11.40 7.34
CA GLU A 100 -1.55 10.34 8.34
C GLU A 100 -0.13 9.82 8.57
N ALA A 101 0.61 9.54 7.50
CA ALA A 101 1.97 8.98 7.59
C ALA A 101 2.96 9.94 8.26
N LYS A 102 2.84 11.26 8.01
CA LYS A 102 3.73 12.28 8.57
C LYS A 102 3.53 12.55 10.07
N LYS A 103 2.56 11.92 10.74
CA LYS A 103 2.35 12.09 12.18
C LYS A 103 3.51 11.51 13.00
N ASP A 104 4.18 10.48 12.47
CA ASP A 104 5.29 9.79 13.12
C ASP A 104 6.30 9.29 12.08
N ALA A 105 7.58 9.54 12.32
CA ALA A 105 8.68 9.07 11.47
C ALA A 105 8.97 7.56 11.59
N ARG A 106 8.55 6.91 12.69
CA ARG A 106 8.78 5.48 12.95
C ARG A 106 7.87 4.57 12.12
N GLY A 107 8.16 3.26 12.05
CA GLY A 107 7.29 2.29 11.38
C GLY A 107 7.31 2.44 9.85
N PHE A 108 8.44 2.88 9.31
CA PHE A 108 8.69 2.98 7.87
C PHE A 108 9.20 1.65 7.30
N GLU A 109 9.77 0.79 8.15
CA GLU A 109 10.47 -0.44 7.82
C GLU A 109 9.62 -1.38 6.95
N PRO A 110 8.34 -1.67 7.26
CA PRO A 110 7.54 -2.57 6.44
C PRO A 110 7.33 -2.05 5.01
N TYR A 111 7.27 -0.73 4.82
CA TYR A 111 7.12 -0.11 3.51
C TYR A 111 8.45 -0.12 2.74
N ALA A 112 9.57 0.06 3.44
CA ALA A 112 10.91 0.00 2.87
C ALA A 112 11.25 -1.42 2.39
N GLU A 113 10.98 -2.43 3.21
CA GLU A 113 11.15 -3.85 2.87
C GLU A 113 10.31 -4.21 1.64
N GLN A 114 9.07 -3.74 1.58
CA GLN A 114 8.18 -4.01 0.46
C GLN A 114 8.71 -3.44 -0.88
N ILE A 115 9.24 -2.22 -0.86
CA ILE A 115 9.89 -1.67 -2.05
C ILE A 115 11.12 -2.50 -2.40
N ALA A 116 11.97 -2.83 -1.42
CA ALA A 116 13.16 -3.65 -1.67
C ALA A 116 12.81 -4.99 -2.35
N MET A 117 11.73 -5.65 -1.92
CA MET A 117 11.26 -6.90 -2.53
C MET A 117 10.78 -6.73 -3.98
N LEU A 118 10.17 -5.59 -4.32
CA LEU A 118 9.72 -5.32 -5.69
C LEU A 118 10.87 -5.16 -6.70
N PHE A 119 12.06 -4.78 -6.23
CA PHE A 119 13.26 -4.58 -7.07
C PHE A 119 14.36 -5.62 -6.83
N ALA A 120 14.10 -6.65 -6.02
CA ALA A 120 15.04 -7.75 -5.79
C ALA A 120 15.07 -8.67 -7.02
N HIS A 121 15.82 -8.29 -8.05
CA HIS A 121 16.02 -9.03 -9.30
C HIS A 121 17.52 -9.19 -9.57
#